data_AF-A0A3P1UXI1-F1
#
_entry.id   AF-A0A3P1UXI1-F1
#
_cell.length_a   1.000
_cell.length_b   1.000
_cell.length_c   1.000
_cell.angle_alpha   90.00
_cell.angle_beta   90.00
_cell.angle_gamma   90.00
#
_symmetry.space_group_name_H-M   'P 1'
#
loop_
_entity.id
_entity.type
_entity.pdbx_description
1 polymer ?
#
loop_
_entity_poly.entity_id
_entity_poly.type
_entity_poly.pdbx_seq_one_letter_code
_entity_poly.pdbx_strand_id
1 'polypeptide(L)'
;MSRILLDHSKRHAEVDGNNAGPEPDLPVHSPALPMLHLMRLVSPSQPVGAFSYSRGLEWAVHTGTVTNEENCAAWVFGLLEHSYAALDGAIFWRMFSALTRSDDAEFCRLNDWLGASRESSELELEDRRMGESLLTLLSELGVERARNFASEQRATYPAAFAIAALNWNIEPVDALRGLMWSVVESQIMAAIRLVPLGHMAGQRILIAGAARIERAVEKACTLEDDKIGNTAPALAMASAWHETQYSRLFRS
;
A
#
# COMPACT_ATOMS: atom_id res chain seq x y z
N MET A 1 -56.17 -39.05 -7.52
CA MET A 1 -56.56 -37.68 -7.09
C MET A 1 -56.42 -37.61 -5.57
N SER A 2 -55.68 -36.61 -5.06
CA SER A 2 -55.78 -35.94 -3.73
C SER A 2 -56.46 -36.70 -2.57
N ARG A 3 -55.94 -36.77 -1.33
CA ARG A 3 -55.07 -35.90 -0.51
C ARG A 3 -54.63 -36.75 0.70
N ILE A 4 -53.38 -36.66 1.14
CA ILE A 4 -52.95 -37.11 2.46
C ILE A 4 -52.75 -35.85 3.31
N LEU A 5 -53.57 -35.72 4.33
CA LEU A 5 -53.41 -34.81 5.47
C LEU A 5 -53.40 -35.73 6.70
N LEU A 6 -52.28 -35.83 7.39
CA LEU A 6 -52.23 -36.32 8.76
C LEU A 6 -51.15 -35.56 9.50
N ASP A 7 -51.68 -34.66 10.33
CA ASP A 7 -51.13 -34.09 11.54
C ASP A 7 -50.36 -35.14 12.36
N HIS A 8 -49.11 -34.83 12.69
CA HIS A 8 -48.42 -35.41 13.83
C HIS A 8 -47.66 -34.34 14.59
N SER A 9 -48.43 -33.59 15.37
CA SER A 9 -47.96 -32.93 16.58
C SER A 9 -47.27 -33.93 17.55
N LYS A 10 -46.15 -33.48 18.10
CA LYS A 10 -45.35 -34.00 19.24
C LYS A 10 -44.41 -35.19 19.02
N ARG A 11 -43.13 -34.86 18.78
CA ARG A 11 -42.04 -35.35 19.64
C ARG A 11 -41.19 -34.16 20.10
N HIS A 12 -41.21 -33.92 21.40
CA HIS A 12 -40.23 -33.13 22.10
C HIS A 12 -38.84 -33.77 21.92
N ALA A 13 -37.90 -33.00 21.38
CA ALA A 13 -36.51 -33.06 21.77
C ALA A 13 -36.07 -31.62 21.93
N GLU A 14 -36.07 -31.16 23.19
CA GLU A 14 -35.20 -30.08 23.63
C GLU A 14 -33.79 -30.43 23.14
N VAL A 15 -33.28 -29.67 22.17
CA VAL A 15 -31.85 -29.59 21.95
C VAL A 15 -31.42 -28.36 22.70
N ASP A 16 -30.88 -28.64 23.88
CA ASP A 16 -30.23 -27.72 24.78
C ASP A 16 -29.37 -26.70 24.02
N GLY A 17 -29.48 -25.46 24.47
CA GLY A 17 -28.48 -24.46 24.19
C GLY A 17 -27.11 -24.91 24.69
N ASN A 18 -26.10 -24.18 24.21
CA ASN A 18 -24.75 -24.16 24.78
C ASN A 18 -23.82 -25.31 24.36
N ASN A 19 -23.55 -25.42 23.06
CA ASN A 19 -22.32 -26.09 22.59
C ASN A 19 -21.63 -25.33 21.46
N ALA A 20 -21.49 -24.01 21.61
CA ALA A 20 -20.32 -23.34 21.09
C ALA A 20 -19.23 -23.61 22.13
N GLY A 21 -18.40 -24.64 21.91
CA GLY A 21 -17.17 -24.81 22.68
C GLY A 21 -16.40 -23.49 22.68
N PRO A 22 -15.58 -23.20 23.71
CA PRO A 22 -14.81 -21.97 23.75
C PRO A 22 -14.08 -21.84 22.41
N GLU A 23 -14.26 -20.72 21.71
CA GLU A 23 -13.38 -20.38 20.59
C GLU A 23 -11.96 -20.62 21.11
N PRO A 24 -11.12 -21.37 20.37
CA PRO A 24 -9.77 -21.63 20.84
C PRO A 24 -9.15 -20.27 21.12
N ASP A 25 -8.80 -20.01 22.38
CA ASP A 25 -8.08 -18.81 22.79
C ASP A 25 -6.93 -18.64 21.81
N LEU A 26 -7.08 -17.73 20.85
CA LEU A 26 -5.97 -17.31 20.00
C LEU A 26 -4.88 -16.93 20.98
N PRO A 27 -3.65 -17.48 20.87
CA PRO A 27 -2.61 -17.21 21.84
C PRO A 27 -2.48 -15.69 21.97
N VAL A 28 -2.90 -15.17 23.13
CA VAL A 28 -3.27 -13.76 23.36
C VAL A 28 -2.09 -12.81 23.08
N HIS A 29 -0.88 -13.35 22.97
CA HIS A 29 0.32 -12.67 22.48
C HIS A 29 1.16 -13.60 21.60
N SER A 30 0.70 -13.91 20.37
CA SER A 30 1.59 -14.49 19.36
C SER A 30 2.55 -13.40 18.86
N PRO A 31 3.87 -13.55 19.01
CA PRO A 31 4.84 -12.59 18.46
C PRO A 31 4.76 -12.48 16.93
N ALA A 32 4.08 -13.43 16.27
CA ALA A 32 3.86 -13.41 14.82
C ALA A 32 2.68 -12.53 14.38
N LEU A 33 1.82 -12.05 15.28
CA LEU A 33 0.60 -11.33 14.90
C LEU A 33 0.87 -10.03 14.10
N PRO A 34 1.83 -9.17 14.48
CA PRO A 34 2.16 -7.99 13.68
C PRO A 34 2.64 -8.34 12.26
N MET A 35 3.44 -9.42 12.13
CA MET A 35 3.91 -9.90 10.83
C MET A 35 2.74 -10.37 9.95
N LEU A 36 1.76 -11.09 10.52
CA LEU A 36 0.56 -11.50 9.77
C LEU A 36 -0.29 -10.30 9.34
N HIS A 37 -0.38 -9.25 10.18
CA HIS A 37 -1.03 -8.00 9.80
C HIS A 37 -0.27 -7.28 8.68
N LEU A 38 1.06 -7.29 8.71
CA LEU A 38 1.88 -6.75 7.63
C LEU A 38 1.63 -7.49 6.32
N MET A 39 1.65 -8.84 6.34
CA MET A 39 1.35 -9.67 5.17
C MET A 39 -0.02 -9.35 4.56
N ARG A 40 -1.05 -9.13 5.39
CA ARG A 40 -2.36 -8.67 4.92
C ARG A 40 -2.28 -7.27 4.33
N LEU A 41 -1.61 -6.35 5.01
CA LEU A 41 -1.53 -4.93 4.64
C LEU A 41 -0.82 -4.72 3.30
N VAL A 42 0.19 -5.53 2.99
CA VAL A 42 0.95 -5.44 1.73
C VAL A 42 0.35 -6.28 0.61
N SER A 43 -0.70 -7.05 0.88
CA SER A 43 -1.25 -7.99 -0.10
C SER A 43 -1.77 -7.25 -1.35
N PRO A 44 -1.49 -7.75 -2.57
CA PRO A 44 -2.02 -7.17 -3.81
C PRO A 44 -3.55 -7.17 -3.89
N SER A 45 -4.23 -7.99 -3.09
CA SER A 45 -5.69 -8.05 -3.01
C SER A 45 -6.31 -6.93 -2.18
N GLN A 46 -5.49 -6.07 -1.56
CA GLN A 46 -5.98 -4.94 -0.77
C GLN A 46 -6.82 -4.01 -1.65
N PRO A 47 -8.03 -3.60 -1.19
CA PRO A 47 -8.97 -2.81 -1.98
C PRO A 47 -8.59 -1.32 -2.06
N VAL A 48 -7.31 -1.03 -2.31
CA VAL A 48 -6.76 0.33 -2.42
C VAL A 48 -6.56 0.77 -3.88
N GLY A 49 -6.77 -0.13 -4.84
CA GLY A 49 -6.72 0.17 -6.27
C GLY A 49 -5.32 0.33 -6.87
N ALA A 50 -4.26 -0.07 -6.14
CA ALA A 50 -2.87 0.07 -6.56
C ALA A 50 -2.56 -0.51 -7.95
N PHE A 51 -3.24 -1.58 -8.35
CA PHE A 51 -3.07 -2.23 -9.66
C PHE A 51 -3.44 -1.36 -10.87
N SER A 52 -4.12 -0.24 -10.66
CA SER A 52 -4.61 0.67 -11.71
C SER A 52 -3.58 1.71 -12.16
N TYR A 53 -2.41 1.73 -11.52
CA TYR A 53 -1.42 2.80 -11.67
C TYR A 53 -0.05 2.25 -12.06
N SER A 54 0.56 2.89 -13.04
CA SER A 54 1.86 2.56 -13.65
C SER A 54 2.97 3.53 -13.24
N ARG A 55 2.61 4.72 -12.73
CA ARG A 55 3.54 5.77 -12.28
C ARG A 55 4.54 6.11 -13.37
N GLY A 56 4.04 6.49 -14.55
CA GLY A 56 4.87 6.85 -15.71
C GLY A 56 5.55 5.67 -16.41
N LEU A 57 5.42 4.42 -15.93
CA LEU A 57 5.95 3.25 -16.61
C LEU A 57 5.28 3.03 -17.98
N GLU A 58 3.98 3.27 -18.11
CA GLU A 58 3.28 3.17 -19.40
C GLU A 58 3.91 4.10 -20.45
N TRP A 59 4.22 5.34 -20.05
CA TRP A 59 4.94 6.28 -20.91
C TRP A 59 6.36 5.80 -21.25
N ALA A 60 7.11 5.32 -20.26
CA ALA A 60 8.48 4.83 -20.46
C ALA A 60 8.54 3.61 -21.42
N VAL A 61 7.51 2.77 -21.42
CA VAL A 61 7.36 1.69 -22.40
C VAL A 61 7.00 2.24 -23.78
N HIS A 62 6.06 3.20 -23.84
CA HIS A 62 5.65 3.83 -25.09
C HIS A 62 6.82 4.50 -25.82
N THR A 63 7.72 5.16 -25.10
CA THR A 63 8.92 5.82 -25.67
C THR A 63 10.09 4.88 -25.94
N GLY A 64 9.94 3.58 -25.66
CA GLY A 64 11.01 2.59 -25.84
C GLY A 64 12.14 2.68 -24.81
N THR A 65 11.94 3.39 -23.69
CA THR A 65 12.91 3.47 -22.59
C THR A 65 12.94 2.16 -21.80
N VAL A 66 11.77 1.54 -21.60
CA VAL A 66 11.63 0.22 -20.95
C VAL A 66 11.11 -0.79 -21.96
N THR A 67 11.92 -1.80 -22.27
CA THR A 67 11.66 -2.78 -23.35
C THR A 67 12.01 -4.22 -22.98
N ASN A 68 12.73 -4.45 -21.88
CA ASN A 68 13.22 -5.75 -21.44
C ASN A 68 13.35 -5.82 -19.91
N GLU A 69 13.85 -6.95 -19.40
CA GLU A 69 13.92 -7.22 -17.96
C GLU A 69 14.90 -6.28 -17.25
N GLU A 70 16.04 -5.99 -17.89
CA GLU A 70 17.11 -5.17 -17.34
C GLU A 70 16.67 -3.71 -17.16
N ASN A 71 16.13 -3.10 -18.21
CA ASN A 71 15.66 -1.72 -18.15
C ASN A 71 14.37 -1.57 -17.32
N CYS A 72 13.54 -2.60 -17.21
CA CYS A 72 12.44 -2.65 -16.25
C CYS A 72 12.94 -2.63 -14.80
N ALA A 73 13.90 -3.50 -14.46
CA ALA A 73 14.51 -3.51 -13.14
C ALA A 73 15.17 -2.17 -12.80
N ALA A 74 15.89 -1.58 -13.76
CA ALA A 74 16.51 -0.27 -13.61
C ALA A 74 15.48 0.83 -13.34
N TRP A 75 14.35 0.83 -14.06
CA TRP A 75 13.26 1.78 -13.84
C TRP A 75 12.65 1.64 -12.44
N VAL A 76 12.27 0.41 -12.05
CA VAL A 76 11.60 0.14 -10.76
C VAL A 76 12.50 0.45 -9.58
N PHE A 77 13.77 0.03 -9.64
CA PHE A 77 14.70 0.32 -8.55
C PHE A 77 15.19 1.77 -8.54
N GLY A 78 15.27 2.42 -9.70
CA GLY A 78 15.50 3.86 -9.77
C GLY A 78 14.38 4.65 -9.11
N LEU A 79 13.12 4.29 -9.38
CA LEU A 79 11.95 4.86 -8.70
C LEU A 79 12.02 4.65 -7.18
N LEU A 80 12.33 3.43 -6.75
CA LEU A 80 12.46 3.10 -5.33
C LEU A 80 13.55 3.93 -4.64
N GLU A 81 14.76 3.98 -5.19
CA GLU A 81 15.93 4.57 -4.54
C GLU A 81 15.96 6.11 -4.63
N HIS A 82 15.47 6.70 -5.74
CA HIS A 82 15.59 8.14 -6.01
C HIS A 82 14.31 8.94 -5.73
N SER A 83 13.15 8.30 -5.72
CA SER A 83 11.88 8.95 -5.39
C SER A 83 11.38 8.46 -4.04
N TYR A 84 11.00 7.19 -3.93
CA TYR A 84 10.32 6.70 -2.74
C TYR A 84 11.20 6.74 -1.49
N ALA A 85 12.45 6.29 -1.55
CA ALA A 85 13.33 6.33 -0.38
C ALA A 85 13.67 7.76 0.07
N ALA A 86 13.78 8.70 -0.89
CA ALA A 86 14.21 10.07 -0.64
C ALA A 86 13.07 11.02 -0.22
N LEU A 87 11.81 10.64 -0.49
CA LEU A 87 10.62 11.41 -0.17
C LEU A 87 9.64 10.59 0.67
N ASP A 88 8.84 9.73 0.04
CA ASP A 88 7.74 8.98 0.67
C ASP A 88 8.15 8.19 1.91
N GLY A 89 9.22 7.41 1.81
CA GLY A 89 9.75 6.59 2.89
C GLY A 89 10.36 7.43 4.00
N ALA A 90 11.08 8.50 3.65
CA ALA A 90 11.66 9.41 4.63
C ALA A 90 10.56 10.13 5.42
N ILE A 91 9.50 10.61 4.75
CA ILE A 91 8.36 11.24 5.41
C ILE A 91 7.52 10.23 6.18
N PHE A 92 7.30 9.03 5.65
CA PHE A 92 6.66 7.93 6.38
C PHE A 92 7.37 7.67 7.71
N TRP A 93 8.71 7.62 7.71
CA TRP A 93 9.49 7.43 8.92
C TRP A 93 9.23 8.51 9.97
N ARG A 94 9.19 9.79 9.57
CA ARG A 94 8.84 10.90 10.48
C ARG A 94 7.37 10.81 10.94
N MET A 95 6.45 10.53 10.02
CA MET A 95 5.03 10.38 10.33
C MET A 95 4.80 9.28 11.37
N PHE A 96 5.46 8.14 11.22
CA PHE A 96 5.36 7.05 12.20
C PHE A 96 5.89 7.49 13.57
N SER A 97 7.04 8.17 13.61
CA SER A 97 7.60 8.72 14.86
C SER A 97 6.66 9.71 15.54
N ALA A 98 6.04 10.61 14.76
CA ALA A 98 5.04 11.56 15.25
C ALA A 98 3.82 10.83 15.84
N LEU A 99 3.31 9.80 15.15
CA LEU A 99 2.22 8.96 15.66
C LEU A 99 2.58 8.25 16.96
N THR A 100 3.78 7.67 17.08
CA THR A 100 4.25 7.01 18.31
C THR A 100 4.34 7.99 19.48
N ARG A 101 4.71 9.24 19.21
CA ARG A 101 4.74 10.34 20.19
C ARG A 101 3.37 10.97 20.46
N SER A 102 2.32 10.56 19.76
CA SER A 102 1.00 11.20 19.76
C SER A 102 1.05 12.69 19.40
N ASP A 103 1.95 13.04 18.47
CA ASP A 103 2.13 14.40 17.94
C ASP A 103 1.31 14.55 16.65
N ASP A 104 -0.01 14.68 16.81
CA ASP A 104 -0.93 14.73 15.68
C ASP A 104 -0.67 15.96 14.79
N ALA A 105 -0.21 17.08 15.36
CA ALA A 105 0.10 18.28 14.59
C ALA A 105 1.26 18.05 13.61
N GLU A 106 2.34 17.41 14.07
CA GLU A 106 3.48 17.07 13.22
C GLU A 106 3.11 16.02 12.18
N PHE A 107 2.32 15.00 12.56
CA PHE A 107 1.82 13.99 11.62
C PHE A 107 1.02 14.62 10.47
N CYS A 108 0.08 15.51 10.80
CA CYS A 108 -0.72 16.24 9.81
C CYS A 108 0.15 17.10 8.90
N ARG A 109 1.09 17.86 9.48
CA ARG A 109 2.01 18.72 8.73
C ARG A 109 2.84 17.93 7.71
N LEU A 110 3.33 16.75 8.10
CA LEU A 110 4.11 15.86 7.23
C LEU A 110 3.26 15.24 6.13
N ASN A 111 2.02 14.84 6.43
CA ASN A 111 1.07 14.36 5.44
C ASN A 111 0.77 15.43 4.37
N ASP A 112 0.48 16.66 4.80
CA ASP A 112 0.22 17.78 3.89
C ASP A 112 1.45 18.09 3.03
N TRP A 113 2.65 18.07 3.64
CA TRP A 113 3.90 18.29 2.92
C TRP A 113 4.17 17.23 1.87
N LEU A 114 3.91 15.95 2.18
CA LEU A 114 4.04 14.86 1.22
C LEU A 114 3.03 15.00 0.06
N GLY A 115 1.77 15.30 0.38
CA GLY A 115 0.73 15.53 -0.64
C GLY A 115 1.08 16.70 -1.56
N ALA A 116 1.60 17.80 -1.01
CA ALA A 116 2.05 18.96 -1.78
C ALA A 116 3.31 18.68 -2.62
N SER A 117 4.07 17.62 -2.31
CA SER A 117 5.30 17.24 -3.02
C SER A 117 5.04 16.39 -4.26
N ARG A 118 3.77 16.10 -4.60
CA ARG A 118 3.42 15.38 -5.84
C ARG A 118 3.55 16.29 -7.04
N GLU A 119 4.41 15.88 -7.98
CA GLU A 119 4.85 16.73 -9.10
C GLU A 119 3.85 16.78 -10.26
N SER A 120 2.91 15.84 -10.34
CA SER A 120 1.86 15.78 -11.36
C SER A 120 0.48 15.60 -10.73
N SER A 121 -0.55 15.98 -11.48
CA SER A 121 -1.94 15.82 -11.04
C SER A 121 -2.33 14.33 -10.91
N GLU A 122 -1.74 13.49 -11.76
CA GLU A 122 -1.95 12.04 -11.73
C GLU A 122 -1.34 11.39 -10.48
N LEU A 123 -0.13 11.79 -10.08
CA LEU A 123 0.50 11.28 -8.86
C LEU A 123 -0.22 11.75 -7.60
N GLU A 124 -0.70 13.01 -7.56
CA GLU A 124 -1.54 13.50 -6.46
C GLU A 124 -2.85 12.70 -6.36
N LEU A 125 -3.55 12.54 -7.49
CA LEU A 125 -4.83 11.87 -7.53
C LEU A 125 -4.71 10.40 -7.13
N GLU A 126 -3.65 9.74 -7.60
CA GLU A 126 -3.31 8.38 -7.23
C GLU A 126 -3.10 8.24 -5.72
N ASP A 127 -2.14 9.01 -5.17
CA ASP A 127 -1.75 8.94 -3.76
C ASP A 127 -2.95 9.20 -2.85
N ARG A 128 -3.72 10.23 -3.17
CA ARG A 128 -4.94 10.58 -2.44
C ARG A 128 -5.99 9.48 -2.51
N ARG A 129 -6.28 8.91 -3.68
CA ARG A 129 -7.29 7.85 -3.82
C ARG A 129 -6.89 6.57 -3.08
N MET A 130 -5.61 6.22 -3.14
CA MET A 130 -5.08 5.07 -2.40
C MET A 130 -5.17 5.30 -0.89
N GLY A 131 -4.80 6.50 -0.41
CA GLY A 131 -4.94 6.89 0.99
C GLY A 131 -6.39 6.88 1.50
N GLU A 132 -7.30 7.53 0.77
CA GLU A 132 -8.75 7.53 1.06
C GLU A 132 -9.34 6.11 1.12
N SER A 133 -8.95 5.24 0.18
CA SER A 133 -9.42 3.85 0.13
C SER A 133 -8.91 3.04 1.31
N LEU A 134 -7.64 3.21 1.69
CA LEU A 134 -7.08 2.53 2.86
C LEU A 134 -7.71 3.03 4.16
N LEU A 135 -7.92 4.34 4.33
CA LEU A 135 -8.61 4.88 5.51
C LEU A 135 -10.05 4.38 5.63
N THR A 136 -10.76 4.28 4.50
CA THR A 136 -12.13 3.75 4.47
C THR A 136 -12.14 2.30 4.97
N LEU A 137 -11.27 1.46 4.42
CA LEU A 137 -11.09 0.08 4.87
C LEU A 137 -10.77 0.01 6.37
N LEU A 138 -9.81 0.79 6.86
CA LEU A 138 -9.42 0.79 8.27
C LEU A 138 -10.58 1.23 9.18
N SER A 139 -11.35 2.24 8.76
CA SER A 139 -12.52 2.72 9.50
C SER A 139 -13.62 1.66 9.60
N GLU A 140 -13.85 0.91 8.53
CA GLU A 140 -14.78 -0.24 8.51
C GLU A 140 -14.29 -1.40 9.38
N LEU A 141 -12.97 -1.58 9.48
CA LEU A 141 -12.33 -2.56 10.36
C LEU A 141 -12.21 -2.08 11.82
N GLY A 142 -12.79 -0.92 12.17
CA GLY A 142 -12.86 -0.43 13.54
C GLY A 142 -11.60 0.32 14.03
N VAL A 143 -10.74 0.79 13.13
CA VAL A 143 -9.57 1.60 13.50
C VAL A 143 -9.99 3.05 13.73
N GLU A 144 -10.12 3.45 14.99
CA GLU A 144 -10.69 4.76 15.36
C GLU A 144 -9.86 5.95 14.85
N ARG A 145 -8.53 5.85 14.90
CA ARG A 145 -7.65 6.91 14.37
C ARG A 145 -7.86 7.14 12.87
N ALA A 146 -8.17 6.10 12.10
CA ALA A 146 -8.45 6.24 10.67
C ALA A 146 -9.76 7.01 10.44
N ARG A 147 -10.80 6.76 11.25
CA ARG A 147 -12.08 7.47 11.21
C ARG A 147 -11.91 8.95 11.52
N ASN A 148 -11.17 9.27 12.58
CA ASN A 148 -10.92 10.65 12.99
C ASN A 148 -10.11 11.39 11.92
N PHE A 149 -9.02 10.79 11.45
CA PHE A 149 -8.16 11.41 10.46
C PHE A 149 -8.90 11.66 9.13
N ALA A 150 -9.71 10.70 8.66
CA ALA A 150 -10.53 10.87 7.45
C ALA A 150 -11.56 12.01 7.56
N SER A 151 -12.01 12.35 8.77
CA SER A 151 -12.97 13.42 9.01
C SER A 151 -12.34 14.82 9.02
N GLU A 152 -11.03 14.89 9.29
CA GLU A 152 -10.31 16.14 9.47
C GLU A 152 -9.48 16.51 8.23
N GLN A 153 -8.86 15.52 7.57
CA GLN A 153 -7.86 15.75 6.53
C GLN A 153 -7.90 14.69 5.42
N ARG A 154 -7.31 15.05 4.28
CA ARG A 154 -7.04 14.11 3.19
C ARG A 154 -5.75 13.36 3.48
N ALA A 155 -5.78 12.04 3.35
CA ALA A 155 -4.61 11.22 3.57
C ALA A 155 -3.85 10.92 2.29
N THR A 156 -2.54 11.07 2.38
CA THR A 156 -1.60 10.36 1.50
C THR A 156 -1.63 8.86 1.82
N TYR A 157 -1.26 8.02 0.86
CA TYR A 157 -1.19 6.58 1.07
C TYR A 157 -0.20 6.20 2.19
N PRO A 158 1.01 6.79 2.27
CA PRO A 158 1.92 6.52 3.39
C PRO A 158 1.36 6.91 4.76
N ALA A 159 0.59 7.99 4.88
CA ALA A 159 -0.05 8.36 6.14
C ALA A 159 -1.09 7.32 6.59
N ALA A 160 -1.96 6.87 5.67
CA ALA A 160 -2.94 5.82 5.95
C ALA A 160 -2.26 4.49 6.30
N PHE A 161 -1.15 4.17 5.63
CA PHE A 161 -0.34 2.98 5.93
C PHE A 161 0.28 3.05 7.33
N ALA A 162 0.78 4.22 7.75
CA ALA A 162 1.36 4.41 9.08
C ALA A 162 0.30 4.25 10.18
N ILE A 163 -0.92 4.76 9.96
CA ILE A 163 -2.06 4.56 10.88
C ILE A 163 -2.39 3.06 11.02
N ALA A 164 -2.45 2.31 9.91
CA ALA A 164 -2.68 0.87 9.94
C ALA A 164 -1.60 0.12 10.73
N ALA A 165 -0.35 0.43 10.43
CA ALA A 165 0.81 -0.24 11.01
C ALA A 165 0.93 0.04 12.52
N LEU A 166 0.72 1.28 12.96
CA LEU A 166 0.66 1.62 14.38
C LEU A 166 -0.47 0.86 15.09
N ASN A 167 -1.68 0.84 14.49
CA ASN A 167 -2.85 0.18 15.09
C ASN A 167 -2.64 -1.33 15.29
N TRP A 168 -1.89 -1.98 14.39
CA TRP A 168 -1.61 -3.42 14.46
C TRP A 168 -0.25 -3.75 15.09
N ASN A 169 0.37 -2.79 15.77
CA ASN A 169 1.67 -2.94 16.45
C ASN A 169 2.77 -3.49 15.54
N ILE A 170 2.78 -3.08 14.27
CA ILE A 170 3.85 -3.41 13.32
C ILE A 170 5.04 -2.51 13.62
N GLU A 171 6.22 -3.12 13.77
CA GLU A 171 7.45 -2.37 14.01
C GLU A 171 7.70 -1.33 12.89
N PRO A 172 8.14 -0.11 13.20
CA PRO A 172 8.23 0.99 12.22
C PRO A 172 9.08 0.65 10.99
N VAL A 173 10.19 -0.06 11.21
CA VAL A 173 11.10 -0.48 10.12
C VAL A 173 10.43 -1.53 9.23
N ASP A 174 9.70 -2.48 9.81
CA ASP A 174 8.97 -3.50 9.05
C ASP A 174 7.77 -2.91 8.30
N ALA A 175 7.10 -1.92 8.88
CA ALA A 175 6.06 -1.16 8.19
C ALA A 175 6.63 -0.41 6.98
N LEU A 176 7.80 0.23 7.13
CA LEU A 176 8.48 0.91 6.03
C LEU A 176 8.94 -0.08 4.93
N ARG A 177 9.47 -1.25 5.31
CA ARG A 177 9.77 -2.35 4.37
C ARG A 177 8.52 -2.75 3.59
N GLY A 178 7.40 -2.93 4.28
CA GLY A 178 6.11 -3.29 3.67
C GLY A 178 5.61 -2.25 2.69
N LEU A 179 5.66 -0.97 3.06
CA LEU A 179 5.29 0.13 2.18
C LEU A 179 6.14 0.11 0.89
N MET A 180 7.46 -0.01 1.02
CA MET A 180 8.37 -0.09 -0.13
C MET A 180 8.14 -1.34 -0.98
N TRP A 181 7.86 -2.48 -0.35
CA TRP A 181 7.49 -3.72 -1.03
C TRP A 181 6.24 -3.53 -1.89
N SER A 182 5.16 -2.98 -1.33
CA SER A 182 3.90 -2.77 -2.05
C SER A 182 4.07 -1.89 -3.29
N VAL A 183 4.96 -0.90 -3.24
CA VAL A 183 5.28 -0.04 -4.39
C VAL A 183 6.01 -0.83 -5.47
N VAL A 184 7.08 -1.54 -5.12
CA VAL A 184 7.86 -2.35 -6.05
C VAL A 184 6.98 -3.42 -6.70
N GLU A 185 6.20 -4.15 -5.90
CA GLU A 185 5.31 -5.20 -6.38
C GLU A 185 4.27 -4.65 -7.37
N SER A 186 3.65 -3.51 -7.05
CA SER A 186 2.68 -2.87 -7.93
C SER A 186 3.29 -2.47 -9.27
N GLN A 187 4.51 -1.93 -9.27
CA GLN A 187 5.22 -1.58 -10.51
C GLN A 187 5.57 -2.81 -11.35
N ILE A 188 5.96 -3.92 -10.72
CA ILE A 188 6.23 -5.17 -11.45
C ILE A 188 4.95 -5.74 -12.05
N MET A 189 3.82 -5.66 -11.34
CA MET A 189 2.52 -6.08 -11.90
C MET A 189 2.06 -5.18 -13.05
N ALA A 190 2.39 -3.89 -13.04
CA ALA A 190 2.20 -3.02 -14.20
C ALA A 190 3.14 -3.43 -15.36
N ALA A 191 4.42 -3.67 -15.08
CA ALA A 191 5.42 -4.05 -16.07
C ALA A 191 5.09 -5.35 -16.82
N ILE A 192 4.57 -6.38 -16.14
CA ILE A 192 4.16 -7.64 -16.77
C ILE A 192 3.04 -7.43 -17.81
N ARG A 193 2.22 -6.38 -17.65
CA ARG A 193 1.15 -6.05 -18.60
C ARG A 193 1.60 -5.14 -19.74
N LEU A 194 2.60 -4.28 -19.50
CA LEU A 194 3.06 -3.26 -20.44
C LEU A 194 4.24 -3.74 -21.30
N VAL A 195 5.18 -4.44 -20.70
CA VAL A 195 6.41 -4.93 -21.33
C VAL A 195 6.17 -6.38 -21.77
N PRO A 196 6.80 -6.88 -22.85
CA PRO A 196 6.80 -8.32 -23.17
C PRO A 196 7.60 -9.17 -22.15
N LEU A 197 7.40 -8.93 -20.85
CA LEU A 197 7.97 -9.68 -19.74
C LEU A 197 7.03 -10.80 -19.32
N GLY A 198 7.55 -12.01 -19.25
CA GLY A 198 6.84 -13.13 -18.62
C GLY A 198 6.84 -13.02 -17.09
N HIS A 199 5.90 -13.71 -16.43
CA HIS A 199 5.81 -13.78 -14.97
C HIS A 199 7.11 -14.20 -14.27
N MET A 200 7.92 -15.05 -14.92
CA MET A 200 9.22 -15.47 -14.38
C MET A 200 10.22 -14.32 -14.29
N ALA A 201 10.20 -13.38 -15.23
CA ALA A 201 11.04 -12.19 -15.17
C ALA A 201 10.62 -11.29 -14.00
N GLY A 202 9.32 -11.08 -13.82
CA GLY A 202 8.80 -10.33 -12.67
C GLY A 202 9.23 -10.93 -11.33
N GLN A 203 9.14 -12.26 -11.17
CA GLN A 203 9.58 -12.93 -9.95
C GLN A 203 11.09 -12.79 -9.70
N ARG A 204 11.93 -12.89 -10.74
CA ARG A 204 13.37 -12.63 -10.61
C ARG A 204 13.67 -11.21 -10.14
N ILE A 205 12.97 -10.22 -10.70
CA ILE A 205 13.13 -8.82 -10.27
C ILE A 205 12.71 -8.66 -8.82
N LEU A 206 11.58 -9.25 -8.37
CA LEU A 206 11.14 -9.17 -6.98
C LEU A 206 12.14 -9.81 -6.00
N ILE A 207 12.70 -10.97 -6.34
CA ILE A 207 13.75 -11.61 -5.55
C ILE A 207 14.98 -10.70 -5.42
N ALA A 208 15.43 -10.08 -6.52
CA ALA A 208 16.52 -9.11 -6.49
C ALA A 208 16.15 -7.82 -5.73
N GLY A 209 14.86 -7.47 -5.70
CA GLY A 209 14.32 -6.28 -5.07
C GLY A 209 14.46 -6.28 -3.55
N ALA A 210 14.53 -7.44 -2.89
CA ALA A 210 14.68 -7.51 -1.43
C ALA A 210 15.89 -6.72 -0.92
N ALA A 211 17.07 -6.91 -1.54
CA ALA A 211 18.28 -6.17 -1.18
C ALA A 211 18.22 -4.68 -1.56
N ARG A 212 17.41 -4.31 -2.56
CA ARG A 212 17.16 -2.91 -2.95
C ARG A 212 16.28 -2.21 -1.91
N ILE A 213 15.24 -2.90 -1.45
CA ILE A 213 14.32 -2.41 -0.41
C ILE A 213 15.08 -2.17 0.89
N GLU A 214 15.94 -3.09 1.35
CA GLU A 214 16.71 -2.87 2.58
C GLU A 214 17.57 -1.59 2.52
N ARG A 215 18.24 -1.34 1.40
CA ARG A 215 19.03 -0.10 1.24
C ARG A 215 18.15 1.15 1.16
N ALA A 216 16.99 1.05 0.51
CA ALA A 216 16.04 2.14 0.43
C ALA A 216 15.47 2.49 1.82
N VAL A 217 15.16 1.48 2.64
CA VAL A 217 14.73 1.63 4.04
C VAL A 217 15.82 2.31 4.85
N GLU A 218 17.07 1.83 4.78
CA GLU A 218 18.20 2.44 5.48
C GLU A 218 18.37 3.92 5.10
N LYS A 219 18.31 4.23 3.80
CA LYS A 219 18.37 5.61 3.30
C LYS A 219 17.23 6.45 3.88
N ALA A 220 15.99 5.98 3.82
CA ALA A 220 14.83 6.72 4.33
C ALA A 220 14.92 7.02 5.83
N CYS A 221 15.41 6.05 6.63
CA CYS A 221 15.58 6.21 8.07
C CYS A 221 16.70 7.18 8.46
N THR A 222 17.74 7.32 7.63
CA THR A 222 18.96 8.07 7.95
C THR A 222 19.07 9.42 7.25
N LEU A 223 18.21 9.71 6.27
CA LEU A 223 18.21 10.96 5.55
C LEU A 223 18.02 12.14 6.52
N GLU A 224 18.77 13.22 6.37
CA GLU A 224 18.54 14.47 7.12
C GLU A 224 17.36 15.23 6.53
N ASP A 225 16.66 16.03 7.35
CA ASP A 225 15.42 16.71 6.93
C ASP A 225 15.62 17.67 5.74
N ASP A 226 16.78 18.33 5.65
CA ASP A 226 17.14 19.23 4.54
C ASP A 226 17.50 18.49 3.24
N LYS A 227 17.65 17.16 3.30
CA LYS A 227 17.92 16.29 2.16
C LYS A 227 16.67 15.56 1.66
N ILE A 228 15.53 15.68 2.35
CA ILE A 228 14.29 15.06 1.92
C ILE A 228 13.78 15.80 0.67
N GLY A 229 13.57 15.04 -0.40
CA GLY A 229 13.08 15.57 -1.66
C GLY A 229 13.10 14.52 -2.75
N ASN A 230 12.25 14.71 -3.75
CA ASN A 230 12.25 13.86 -4.94
C ASN A 230 13.31 14.35 -5.93
N THR A 231 14.15 13.44 -6.42
CA THR A 231 15.10 13.71 -7.50
C THR A 231 14.84 12.76 -8.67
N ALA A 232 13.65 12.85 -9.27
CA ALA A 232 13.24 12.01 -10.39
C ALA A 232 12.59 12.82 -11.55
N PRO A 233 13.30 13.77 -12.18
CA PRO A 233 12.73 14.62 -13.21
C PRO A 233 12.18 13.84 -14.42
N ALA A 234 12.82 12.73 -14.80
CA ALA A 234 12.31 11.86 -15.88
C ALA A 234 10.97 11.20 -15.52
N LEU A 235 10.77 10.86 -14.24
CA LEU A 235 9.49 10.32 -13.75
C LEU A 235 8.42 11.40 -13.75
N ALA A 236 8.74 12.61 -13.26
CA ALA A 236 7.85 13.76 -13.27
C ALA A 236 7.34 14.05 -14.68
N MET A 237 8.26 14.10 -15.65
CA MET A 237 7.95 14.33 -17.05
C MET A 237 7.14 13.18 -17.65
N ALA A 238 7.51 11.93 -17.38
CA ALA A 238 6.76 10.76 -17.86
C ALA A 238 5.31 10.76 -17.35
N SER A 239 5.10 11.08 -16.06
CA SER A 239 3.76 11.19 -15.50
C SER A 239 2.98 12.37 -16.09
N ALA A 240 3.58 13.55 -16.21
CA ALA A 240 2.93 14.71 -16.81
C ALA A 240 2.57 14.49 -18.30
N TRP A 241 3.43 13.79 -19.05
CA TRP A 241 3.14 13.47 -20.45
C TRP A 241 2.07 12.40 -20.61
N HIS A 242 2.02 11.43 -19.69
CA HIS A 242 0.98 10.41 -19.65
C HIS A 242 -0.45 10.99 -19.55
N GLU A 243 -0.61 12.17 -18.94
CA GLU A 243 -1.89 12.91 -18.91
C GLU A 243 -2.47 13.15 -20.32
N THR A 244 -1.61 13.29 -21.33
CA THR A 244 -1.99 13.60 -22.73
C THR A 244 -1.82 12.43 -23.70
N GLN A 245 -1.46 11.24 -23.21
CA GLN A 245 -1.24 10.06 -24.06
C GLN A 245 -2.55 9.55 -24.68
N TYR A 246 -2.55 9.29 -25.99
CA TYR A 246 -3.75 8.91 -26.74
C TYR A 246 -4.30 7.52 -26.39
N SER A 247 -3.44 6.52 -26.21
CA SER A 247 -3.83 5.16 -25.82
C SER A 247 -3.26 4.84 -24.44
N ARG A 248 -4.16 4.54 -23.49
CA ARG A 248 -3.83 4.34 -22.07
C ARG A 248 -4.51 3.09 -21.53
N LEU A 249 -3.74 2.23 -20.88
CA LEU A 249 -4.21 1.08 -20.14
C LEU A 249 -4.34 1.39 -18.64
N PHE A 250 -3.56 2.37 -18.13
CA PHE A 250 -3.52 2.75 -16.72
C PHE A 250 -4.09 4.15 -16.45
N ARG A 251 -4.50 4.36 -15.19
CA ARG A 251 -5.06 5.62 -14.72
C ARG A 251 -3.99 6.69 -14.39
N SER A 252 -2.72 6.29 -14.25
CA SER A 252 -1.49 7.10 -14.11
C SER A 252 -0.26 6.22 -14.34
#